data_AF-A0A939D5D0-F1
#
_entry.id   AF-A0A939D5D0-F1
#
_cell.length_a   1.000
_cell.length_b   1.000
_cell.length_c   1.000
_cell.angle_alpha   90.00
_cell.angle_beta   90.00
_cell.angle_gamma   90.00
#
_symmetry.space_group_name_H-M   'P 1'
#
loop_
_entity.id
_entity.type
_entity.pdbx_description
1 polymer ?
#
loop_
_entity_poly.entity_id
_entity_poly.type
_entity_poly.pdbx_seq_one_letter_code
_entity_poly.pdbx_strand_id
1 'polypeptide(L)' 'MNGQPSIRNLRLTVRRVIELLVTYPNREELRQKFPQLEDEDIQQALIFASSK' A
#
# COMPACT_ATOMS: atom_id res chain seq x y z
N MET A 1 13.43 -1.95 5.38
CA MET A 1 12.32 -1.27 6.09
C MET A 1 12.28 -1.67 7.57
N ASN A 2 13.42 -1.69 8.29
CA ASN A 2 13.51 -2.01 9.73
C ASN A 2 12.65 -3.20 10.22
N GLY A 3 12.59 -4.29 9.44
CA GLY A 3 11.77 -5.47 9.75
C GLY A 3 10.27 -5.32 9.51
N GLN A 4 9.80 -4.16 9.06
CA GLN A 4 8.39 -3.94 8.71
C GLN A 4 8.02 -4.68 7.43
N PRO A 5 6.81 -5.27 7.36
CA PRO A 5 6.28 -5.89 6.15
C PRO A 5 6.16 -4.85 5.03
N SER A 6 6.58 -5.24 3.84
CA SER A 6 6.72 -4.35 2.69
C SER A 6 6.19 -4.97 1.42
N ILE A 7 5.66 -4.13 0.55
CA ILE A 7 5.20 -4.54 -0.78
C ILE A 7 6.39 -5.01 -1.62
N ARG A 8 6.21 -6.10 -2.36
CA ARG A 8 7.29 -6.72 -3.13
C ARG A 8 7.81 -5.74 -4.18
N ASN A 9 9.13 -5.66 -4.33
CA ASN A 9 9.81 -4.79 -5.29
C ASN A 9 9.57 -3.27 -5.10
N LEU A 10 8.78 -2.87 -4.09
CA LEU A 10 8.56 -1.47 -3.73
C LEU A 10 9.23 -1.15 -2.40
N ARG A 11 9.77 0.07 -2.25
CA ARG A 11 10.23 0.59 -0.95
C ARG A 11 9.06 1.17 -0.15
N LEU A 12 7.97 0.41 -0.04
CA LEU A 12 6.72 0.84 0.57
C LEU A 12 6.26 -0.20 1.62
N THR A 13 6.02 0.22 2.86
CA THR A 13 5.52 -0.69 3.90
C THR A 13 4.03 -0.91 3.78
N VAL A 14 3.52 -2.03 4.31
CA VAL A 14 2.08 -2.26 4.45
C VAL A 14 1.43 -1.10 5.22
N ARG A 15 2.03 -0.68 6.35
CA ARG A 15 1.55 0.50 7.09
C ARG A 15 1.45 1.73 6.21
N ARG A 16 2.46 2.00 5.38
CA ARG A 16 2.46 3.16 4.50
C ARG A 16 1.36 3.06 3.44
N VAL A 17 1.08 1.87 2.91
CA VAL A 17 -0.06 1.66 2.00
C VAL A 17 -1.37 2.05 2.68
N ILE A 18 -1.62 1.60 3.92
CA ILE A 18 -2.84 1.97 4.65
C ILE A 18 -2.94 3.49 4.86
N GLU A 19 -1.84 4.14 5.24
CA GLU A 19 -1.79 5.62 5.36
C GLU A 19 -2.10 6.31 4.02
N LEU A 20 -1.61 5.78 2.90
CA LEU A 20 -1.90 6.31 1.57
C LEU A 20 -3.38 6.17 1.19
N LEU A 21 -4.03 5.06 1.56
CA LEU A 21 -5.47 4.88 1.32
C LEU A 21 -6.33 5.91 2.05
N VAL A 22 -5.90 6.33 3.25
CA VAL A 22 -6.57 7.40 4.01
C VAL A 22 -6.26 8.77 3.41
N THR A 23 -5.02 8.99 2.98
CA THR A 23 -4.55 10.27 2.40
C THR A 23 -5.17 10.54 1.03
N TYR A 24 -5.34 9.50 0.21
CA TYR A 24 -5.85 9.56 -1.15
C TYR A 24 -7.18 8.78 -1.27
N PRO A 25 -8.31 9.37 -0.82
CA PRO A 25 -9.61 8.72 -0.96
C PRO A 25 -10.02 8.55 -2.43
N ASN A 26 -9.48 9.39 -3.33
CA ASN A 26 -9.61 9.18 -4.77
C ASN A 26 -8.55 8.20 -5.28
N ARG A 27 -9.01 7.07 -5.82
CA ARG A 27 -8.18 6.01 -6.39
C ARG A 27 -7.35 6.44 -7.60
N GLU A 28 -7.86 7.35 -8.42
CA GLU A 28 -7.15 7.83 -9.59
C GLU A 28 -5.94 8.69 -9.19
N GLU A 29 -6.10 9.54 -8.18
CA GLU A 29 -5.01 10.36 -7.66
C GLU A 29 -3.91 9.50 -7.03
N LEU A 30 -4.29 8.48 -6.25
CA LEU A 30 -3.34 7.52 -5.70
C LEU A 30 -2.52 6.85 -6.80
N ARG A 31 -3.18 6.38 -7.86
CA ARG A 31 -2.54 5.71 -9.00
C ARG A 31 -1.64 6.64 -9.81
N GLN A 32 -1.99 7.91 -9.95
CA GLN A 32 -1.12 8.91 -10.59
C GLN A 32 0.14 9.18 -9.77
N LYS A 33 0.03 9.25 -8.43
CA LYS A 33 1.16 9.50 -7.52
C LYS A 33 2.03 8.28 -7.30
N PHE A 34 1.44 7.08 -7.30
CA PHE A 34 2.09 5.81 -7.05
C PHE A 34 1.75 4.81 -8.17
N PRO A 35 2.22 5.05 -9.42
CA PRO A 35 1.85 4.21 -10.57
C PRO A 35 2.38 2.78 -10.50
N GLN A 36 3.37 2.53 -9.63
CA GLN A 36 3.95 1.20 -9.40
C GLN A 36 3.21 0.42 -8.30
N LEU A 37 2.27 1.05 -7.58
CA LEU A 37 1.47 0.40 -6.56
C LEU A 37 0.20 -0.13 -7.22
N GLU A 38 0.16 -1.44 -7.44
CA GLU A 38 -0.94 -2.10 -8.13
C GLU A 38 -2.14 -2.33 -7.18
N ASP A 39 -3.32 -2.58 -7.74
CA ASP A 39 -4.51 -2.84 -6.94
C ASP A 39 -4.36 -4.15 -6.13
N GLU A 40 -3.68 -5.14 -6.69
CA GLU A 40 -3.34 -6.40 -6.01
C GLU A 40 -2.47 -6.16 -4.77
N ASP A 41 -1.47 -5.25 -4.86
CA ASP A 41 -0.63 -4.90 -3.71
C ASP A 41 -1.44 -4.29 -2.58
N ILE A 42 -2.42 -3.46 -2.93
CA ILE A 42 -3.32 -2.81 -1.98
C ILE A 42 -4.23 -3.84 -1.33
N GLN A 43 -4.77 -4.78 -2.10
CA GLN A 43 -5.58 -5.87 -1.57
C GLN A 43 -4.77 -6.75 -0.61
N GLN A 44 -3.54 -7.14 -0.99
CA GLN A 44 -2.67 -7.94 -0.13
C GLN A 44 -2.26 -7.20 1.14
N ALA A 45 -2.00 -5.89 1.05
CA ALA A 45 -1.72 -5.04 2.22
C ALA A 45 -2.89 -5.03 3.21
N LEU A 46 -4.13 -4.92 2.71
CA LEU A 46 -5.35 -4.95 3.53
C LEU A 46 -5.56 -6.33 4.18
N ILE A 47 -5.37 -7.42 3.44
CA ILE A 47 -5.46 -8.80 3.97
C ILE A 47 -4.40 -9.03 5.04
N PHE A 48 -3.17 -8.58 4.82
CA PHE A 48 -2.12 -8.69 5.82
C PHE A 48 -2.48 -7.90 7.09
N ALA A 49 -3.00 -6.69 6.94
CA ALA A 49 -3.39 -5.84 8.07
C ALA A 49 -4.57 -6.40 8.86
N SER A 50 -5.49 -7.15 8.22
CA SER A 50 -6.66 -7.75 8.88
C SER A 50 -6.42 -9.14 9.46
N SER A 51 -5.36 -9.84 9.05
CA SER A 51 -4.96 -11.16 9.56
C SER A 51 -3.98 -11.10 10.73
N LYS A 52 -3.64 -9.90 11.18
CA LYS A 52 -2.67 -9.61 12.24
C LYS A 52 -3.32 -9.28 13.57
#